data_AF-A0A9W8XGI6-F1
#
_entry.id   AF-A0A9W8XGI6-F1
#
_cell.length_a   1.000
_cell.length_b   1.000
_cell.length_c   1.000
_cell.angle_alpha   90.00
_cell.angle_beta   90.00
_cell.angle_gamma   90.00
#
_symmetry.space_group_name_H-M   'P 1'
#
loop_
_entity.id
_entity.type
_entity.pdbx_description
1 polymer ?
#
loop_
_entity_poly.entity_id
_entity_poly.type
_entity_poly.pdbx_seq_one_letter_code
_entity_poly.pdbx_strand_id
1 'polypeptide(L)'
;MTRLIIRDDPQTASRYIADYIIERIKTFDPSPERPFVLGLPTGSSPVLTYQYLVQRHKAGDISFRHVVTFNMDEYVGIPREHPESYHSFMYKHFFSHVDVRPENINILNGNAPDLEAECQAYEDKIANVGGIELFLGGIGPDGHIAFNEPGSSLKSRTRVKTLAYDTILANSRFFGNDLDQVPRMALTVGVQTVLDAREVVIIITGAHKALALQKCLEEGINHMWTLSSLQLHPHPMIVIDEDATLELKVKTVKYFKSIEKVATEQGFRQMLPRIKKRDSVHEEDDFLSAPKPQRNGLTLAVPAQDMSRSASPALEPMSARISGNEANVFRPVDLNSELQFGPMSARVAG
;
A
#
# COMPACT_ATOMS: atom_id res chain seq x y z
N MET A 1 -5.04 13.15 6.78
CA MET A 1 -3.72 13.12 7.46
C MET A 1 -3.45 11.70 7.89
N THR A 2 -2.32 11.13 7.48
CA THR A 2 -1.93 9.75 7.85
C THR A 2 -1.70 9.65 9.35
N ARG A 3 -2.25 8.62 9.98
CA ARG A 3 -1.97 8.27 11.38
C ARG A 3 -0.84 7.24 11.39
N LEU A 4 0.29 7.57 12.00
CA LEU A 4 1.37 6.61 12.27
C LEU A 4 1.37 6.31 13.77
N ILE A 5 1.16 5.05 14.13
CA ILE A 5 1.12 4.56 15.50
C ILE A 5 2.37 3.71 15.71
N ILE A 6 3.19 4.09 16.69
CA ILE A 6 4.47 3.41 16.97
C ILE A 6 4.33 2.66 18.29
N ARG A 7 4.68 1.38 18.29
CA ARG A 7 4.68 0.50 19.46
C ARG A 7 6.05 -0.11 19.66
N ASP A 8 6.29 -0.60 20.87
CA ASP A 8 7.61 -1.08 21.26
C ASP A 8 8.03 -2.33 20.46
N ASP A 9 7.07 -3.21 20.15
CA ASP A 9 7.33 -4.52 19.56
C ASP A 9 6.17 -5.01 18.65
N PRO A 10 6.39 -6.09 17.86
CA PRO A 10 5.36 -6.66 16.99
C PRO A 10 4.08 -7.09 17.73
N GLN A 11 4.20 -7.54 18.99
CA GLN A 11 3.07 -8.03 19.79
C GLN A 11 2.15 -6.87 20.17
N THR A 12 2.71 -5.77 20.66
CA THR A 12 1.99 -4.55 21.06
C THR A 12 1.40 -3.83 19.85
N ALA A 13 2.10 -3.81 18.71
CA ALA A 13 1.55 -3.33 17.42
C ALA A 13 0.33 -4.17 16.98
N SER A 14 0.46 -5.49 17.00
CA SER A 14 -0.62 -6.42 16.60
C SER A 14 -1.82 -6.36 17.53
N ARG A 15 -1.59 -6.26 18.84
CA ARG A 15 -2.65 -6.10 19.84
C ARG A 15 -3.42 -4.80 19.62
N TYR A 16 -2.71 -3.70 19.34
CA TYR A 16 -3.36 -2.41 19.06
C TYR A 16 -4.28 -2.50 17.84
N ILE A 17 -3.85 -3.13 16.75
CA ILE A 17 -4.71 -3.34 15.57
C ILE A 17 -5.90 -4.23 15.91
N ALA A 18 -5.70 -5.34 16.63
CA ALA A 18 -6.80 -6.23 17.01
C ALA A 18 -7.86 -5.48 17.85
N ASP A 19 -7.42 -4.71 18.85
CA ASP A 19 -8.29 -3.88 19.67
C ASP A 19 -9.03 -2.83 18.83
N TYR A 20 -8.33 -2.22 17.86
CA TYR A 20 -8.93 -1.27 16.93
C TYR A 20 -10.01 -1.90 16.05
N ILE A 21 -9.74 -3.06 15.44
CA ILE A 21 -10.72 -3.80 14.63
C ILE A 21 -11.95 -4.15 15.48
N ILE A 22 -11.75 -4.61 16.72
CA ILE A 22 -12.85 -4.93 17.64
C ILE A 22 -13.68 -3.67 17.95
N GLU A 23 -13.04 -2.56 18.27
CA GLU A 23 -13.73 -1.28 18.49
C GLU A 23 -14.53 -0.86 17.27
N ARG A 24 -13.96 -1.00 16.06
CA ARG A 24 -14.62 -0.64 14.81
C ARG A 24 -15.84 -1.49 14.54
N ILE A 25 -15.74 -2.81 14.71
CA ILE A 25 -16.88 -3.72 14.56
C ILE A 25 -17.96 -3.40 15.60
N LYS A 26 -17.60 -3.23 16.88
CA LYS A 26 -18.57 -2.89 17.95
C LYS A 26 -19.27 -1.56 17.72
N THR A 27 -18.52 -0.53 17.35
CA THR A 27 -19.06 0.81 17.09
C THR A 27 -19.94 0.82 15.85
N PHE A 28 -19.59 0.00 14.85
CA PHE A 28 -20.41 -0.16 13.66
C PHE A 28 -21.71 -0.89 13.96
N ASP A 29 -21.76 -1.78 14.95
CA ASP A 29 -22.94 -2.56 15.35
C ASP A 29 -23.57 -3.32 14.17
N PRO A 30 -22.89 -4.37 13.64
CA PRO A 30 -23.31 -5.05 12.43
C PRO A 30 -24.53 -5.95 12.66
N SER A 31 -25.37 -6.02 11.64
CA SER A 31 -26.59 -6.84 11.58
C SER A 31 -26.61 -7.64 10.27
N PRO A 32 -27.51 -8.61 10.09
CA PRO A 32 -27.66 -9.31 8.80
C PRO A 32 -27.86 -8.37 7.60
N GLU A 33 -28.62 -7.29 7.79
CA GLU A 33 -28.96 -6.33 6.73
C GLU A 33 -27.87 -5.27 6.51
N ARG A 34 -26.99 -5.09 7.50
CA ARG A 34 -25.86 -4.16 7.46
C ARG A 34 -24.62 -4.83 8.06
N PRO A 35 -23.95 -5.72 7.31
CA PRO A 35 -22.74 -6.39 7.79
C PRO A 35 -21.56 -5.43 7.85
N PHE A 36 -20.57 -5.75 8.69
CA PHE A 36 -19.28 -5.06 8.68
C PHE A 36 -18.37 -5.74 7.64
N VAL A 37 -17.94 -4.99 6.62
CA VAL A 37 -17.11 -5.55 5.53
C VAL A 37 -15.62 -5.32 5.84
N LEU A 38 -14.86 -6.40 5.99
CA LEU A 38 -13.47 -6.42 6.44
C LEU A 38 -12.54 -6.99 5.36
N GLY A 39 -11.61 -6.17 4.86
CA GLY A 39 -10.50 -6.61 4.01
C GLY A 39 -9.37 -7.22 4.83
N LEU A 40 -8.83 -8.37 4.42
CA LEU A 40 -7.86 -9.15 5.19
C LEU A 40 -6.60 -9.53 4.37
N PRO A 41 -5.39 -9.40 4.94
CA PRO A 41 -4.16 -9.86 4.32
C PRO A 41 -3.74 -11.26 4.80
N THR A 42 -2.79 -11.87 4.10
CA THR A 42 -2.06 -13.06 4.57
C THR A 42 -0.60 -12.70 4.93
N GLY A 43 0.26 -13.70 5.09
CA GLY A 43 1.67 -13.52 5.42
C GLY A 43 1.94 -13.45 6.92
N SER A 44 3.21 -13.24 7.29
CA SER A 44 3.64 -13.35 8.70
C SER A 44 3.16 -12.20 9.58
N SER A 45 3.13 -10.97 9.05
CA SER A 45 2.77 -9.77 9.82
C SER A 45 1.38 -9.83 10.48
N PRO A 46 0.28 -10.24 9.82
CA PRO A 46 -1.04 -10.28 10.46
C PRO A 46 -1.27 -11.46 11.41
N VAL A 47 -0.39 -12.47 11.48
CA VAL A 47 -0.63 -13.69 12.28
C VAL A 47 -0.91 -13.38 13.75
N LEU A 48 -0.11 -12.50 14.37
CA LEU A 48 -0.31 -12.09 15.76
C LEU A 48 -1.64 -11.34 15.94
N THR A 49 -2.04 -10.53 14.96
CA THR A 49 -3.34 -9.82 14.97
C THR A 49 -4.49 -10.84 14.97
N TYR A 50 -4.43 -11.87 14.11
CA TYR A 50 -5.42 -12.95 14.10
C TYR A 50 -5.49 -13.70 15.43
N GLN A 51 -4.34 -14.02 16.04
CA GLN A 51 -4.30 -14.68 17.34
C GLN A 51 -5.03 -13.87 18.42
N TYR A 52 -4.83 -12.55 18.46
CA TYR A 52 -5.55 -11.68 19.39
C TYR A 52 -7.06 -11.61 19.09
N LEU A 53 -7.46 -11.49 17.82
CA LEU A 53 -8.88 -11.50 17.45
C LEU A 53 -9.57 -12.81 17.86
N VAL A 54 -8.90 -13.95 17.65
CA VAL A 54 -9.39 -15.27 18.07
C VAL A 54 -9.50 -15.36 19.59
N GLN A 55 -8.49 -14.88 20.33
CA GLN A 55 -8.51 -14.87 21.80
C GLN A 55 -9.70 -14.06 22.33
N ARG A 56 -9.92 -12.88 21.76
CA ARG A 56 -11.02 -11.97 22.12
C ARG A 56 -12.38 -12.57 21.79
N HIS A 57 -12.51 -13.23 20.65
CA HIS A 57 -13.73 -13.95 20.30
C HIS A 57 -14.02 -15.07 21.32
N LYS A 58 -13.03 -15.90 21.64
CA LYS A 58 -13.17 -16.99 22.62
C LYS A 58 -13.50 -16.48 24.04
N ALA A 59 -13.07 -15.28 24.37
CA ALA A 59 -13.43 -14.60 25.62
C ALA A 59 -14.86 -14.02 25.63
N GLY A 60 -15.57 -14.04 24.49
CA GLY A 60 -16.90 -13.46 24.34
C GLY A 60 -16.90 -11.94 24.08
N ASP A 61 -15.73 -11.34 23.84
CA ASP A 61 -15.61 -9.89 23.63
C ASP A 61 -16.16 -9.45 22.27
N ILE A 62 -16.16 -10.32 21.25
CA ILE A 62 -16.52 -9.95 19.87
C ILE A 62 -17.14 -11.14 19.12
N SER A 63 -18.05 -10.86 18.18
CA SER A 63 -18.60 -11.83 17.23
C SER A 63 -18.34 -11.39 15.80
N PHE A 64 -18.07 -12.35 14.93
CA PHE A 64 -17.87 -12.20 13.49
C PHE A 64 -19.06 -12.69 12.67
N ARG A 65 -20.17 -13.06 13.32
CA ARG A 65 -21.39 -13.59 12.67
C ARG A 65 -21.97 -12.68 11.59
N HIS A 66 -21.83 -11.36 11.75
CA HIS A 66 -22.30 -10.35 10.80
C HIS A 66 -21.14 -9.58 10.15
N VAL A 67 -19.96 -10.21 10.10
CA VAL A 67 -18.81 -9.73 9.35
C VAL A 67 -18.76 -10.45 8.01
N VAL A 68 -18.48 -9.70 6.94
CA VAL A 68 -18.18 -10.20 5.60
C VAL A 68 -16.72 -9.90 5.31
N THR A 69 -15.95 -10.90 4.89
CA THR A 69 -14.50 -10.75 4.70
C THR A 69 -14.11 -10.84 3.24
N PHE A 70 -13.12 -10.06 2.82
CA PHE A 70 -12.49 -10.14 1.50
C PHE A 70 -10.98 -10.24 1.67
N ASN A 71 -10.37 -11.31 1.18
CA ASN A 71 -8.92 -11.43 1.13
C ASN A 71 -8.32 -10.63 -0.04
N MET A 72 -7.07 -10.22 0.13
CA MET A 72 -6.33 -9.43 -0.87
C MET A 72 -5.97 -10.24 -2.13
N ASP A 73 -5.70 -11.52 -1.99
CA ASP A 73 -5.05 -12.31 -3.03
C ASP A 73 -5.22 -13.82 -2.82
N GLU A 74 -4.91 -14.58 -3.88
CA GLU A 74 -4.70 -16.03 -3.87
C GLU A 74 -3.76 -16.41 -5.02
N TYR A 75 -2.96 -17.46 -4.84
CA TYR A 75 -2.09 -17.96 -5.90
C TYR A 75 -2.89 -18.63 -7.02
N VAL A 76 -2.44 -18.42 -8.26
CA VAL A 76 -3.02 -19.10 -9.43
C VAL A 76 -2.46 -20.52 -9.56
N GLY A 77 -3.33 -21.50 -9.77
CA GLY A 77 -2.95 -22.88 -10.05
C GLY A 77 -2.54 -23.71 -8.82
N ILE A 78 -2.59 -23.15 -7.61
CA ILE A 78 -2.34 -23.91 -6.37
C ILE A 78 -3.64 -24.60 -5.94
N PRO A 79 -3.63 -25.90 -5.55
CA PRO A 79 -4.82 -26.53 -5.00
C PRO A 79 -5.35 -25.75 -3.79
N ARG A 80 -6.68 -25.60 -3.69
CA ARG A 80 -7.31 -24.83 -2.61
C ARG A 80 -6.94 -25.36 -1.23
N GLU A 81 -6.80 -26.68 -1.10
CA GLU A 81 -6.47 -27.39 0.14
C GLU A 81 -4.96 -27.48 0.38
N HIS A 82 -4.13 -26.97 -0.53
CA HIS A 82 -2.68 -26.96 -0.35
C HIS A 82 -2.33 -26.17 0.93
N PRO A 83 -1.43 -26.65 1.81
CA PRO A 83 -1.09 -25.98 3.08
C PRO A 83 -0.67 -24.52 2.93
N GLU A 84 -0.02 -24.18 1.82
CA GLU A 84 0.46 -22.83 1.50
C GLU A 84 -0.50 -22.00 0.63
N SER A 85 -1.71 -22.50 0.32
CA SER A 85 -2.75 -21.65 -0.28
C SER A 85 -3.21 -20.59 0.73
N TYR A 86 -3.62 -19.43 0.23
CA TYR A 86 -4.14 -18.39 1.12
C TYR A 86 -5.50 -18.76 1.71
N HIS A 87 -6.24 -19.62 1.02
CA HIS A 87 -7.38 -20.32 1.59
C HIS A 87 -7.00 -21.11 2.85
N SER A 88 -6.03 -22.03 2.77
CA SER A 88 -5.58 -22.82 3.92
C SER A 88 -5.01 -21.94 5.04
N PHE A 89 -4.24 -20.91 4.69
CA PHE A 89 -3.71 -19.94 5.63
C PHE A 89 -4.81 -19.30 6.48
N MET A 90 -5.86 -18.77 5.82
CA MET A 90 -6.92 -18.05 6.53
C MET A 90 -7.74 -18.97 7.43
N TYR A 91 -8.02 -20.20 6.98
CA TYR A 91 -8.71 -21.18 7.82
C TYR A 91 -7.86 -21.64 9.01
N LYS A 92 -6.56 -21.85 8.81
CA LYS A 92 -5.61 -22.22 9.86
C LYS A 92 -5.49 -21.16 10.94
N HIS A 93 -5.36 -19.89 10.54
CA HIS A 93 -5.03 -18.80 11.45
C HIS A 93 -6.24 -18.06 12.00
N PHE A 94 -7.39 -18.07 11.31
CA PHE A 94 -8.52 -17.21 11.67
C PHE A 94 -9.88 -17.89 11.54
N PHE A 95 -10.34 -18.23 10.34
CA PHE A 95 -11.75 -18.56 10.09
C PHE A 95 -12.26 -19.81 10.83
N SER A 96 -11.40 -20.80 11.11
CA SER A 96 -11.82 -21.99 11.87
C SER A 96 -11.97 -21.75 13.37
N HIS A 97 -11.60 -20.57 13.86
CA HIS A 97 -11.52 -20.26 15.29
C HIS A 97 -12.49 -19.17 15.74
N VAL A 98 -13.31 -18.66 14.82
CA VAL A 98 -14.30 -17.61 15.06
C VAL A 98 -15.67 -17.96 14.43
N ASP A 99 -16.72 -17.26 14.84
CA ASP A 99 -18.10 -17.51 14.39
C ASP A 99 -18.48 -16.78 13.08
N VAL A 100 -17.51 -16.52 12.20
CA VAL A 100 -17.77 -16.01 10.86
C VAL A 100 -18.52 -17.06 10.03
N ARG A 101 -19.51 -16.64 9.25
CA ARG A 101 -20.28 -17.57 8.43
C ARG A 101 -19.53 -17.91 7.14
N PRO A 102 -19.51 -19.18 6.69
CA PRO A 102 -18.81 -19.56 5.46
C PRO A 102 -19.23 -18.75 4.22
N GLU A 103 -20.52 -18.44 4.09
CA GLU A 103 -21.06 -17.65 2.97
C GLU A 103 -20.57 -16.18 2.95
N ASN A 104 -20.08 -15.70 4.09
CA ASN A 104 -19.54 -14.35 4.26
C ASN A 104 -18.03 -14.28 4.00
N ILE A 105 -17.37 -15.42 3.76
CA ILE A 105 -15.93 -15.49 3.48
C ILE A 105 -15.71 -15.38 1.96
N ASN A 106 -14.91 -14.41 1.54
CA ASN A 106 -14.54 -14.20 0.14
C ASN A 106 -13.02 -14.24 -0.01
N ILE A 107 -12.57 -15.17 -0.84
CA ILE A 107 -11.17 -15.32 -1.26
C ILE A 107 -11.22 -15.57 -2.78
N LEU A 108 -10.32 -14.92 -3.52
CA LEU A 108 -10.20 -15.10 -4.97
C LEU A 108 -9.96 -16.57 -5.32
N ASN A 109 -10.63 -17.07 -6.35
CA ASN A 109 -10.42 -18.43 -6.84
C ASN A 109 -9.29 -18.48 -7.89
N GLY A 110 -8.06 -18.72 -7.43
CA GLY A 110 -6.89 -18.88 -8.31
C GLY A 110 -6.92 -20.08 -9.27
N ASN A 111 -7.94 -20.95 -9.19
CA ASN A 111 -8.14 -22.08 -10.10
C ASN A 111 -9.41 -21.91 -10.96
N ALA A 112 -9.97 -20.71 -11.04
CA ALA A 112 -11.10 -20.44 -11.92
C ALA A 112 -10.70 -20.68 -13.40
N PRO A 113 -11.62 -21.21 -14.23
CA PRO A 113 -11.35 -21.43 -15.66
C PRO A 113 -11.10 -20.12 -16.42
N ASP A 114 -11.74 -19.04 -15.98
CA ASP A 114 -11.53 -17.68 -16.47
C ASP A 114 -11.14 -16.78 -15.29
N LEU A 115 -9.86 -16.44 -15.23
CA LEU A 115 -9.28 -15.65 -14.15
C LEU A 115 -9.69 -14.17 -14.20
N GLU A 116 -9.95 -13.63 -15.39
CA GLU A 116 -10.40 -12.24 -15.54
C GLU A 116 -11.85 -12.10 -15.09
N ALA A 117 -12.71 -13.05 -15.47
CA ALA A 117 -14.09 -13.10 -15.00
C ALA A 117 -14.17 -13.25 -13.47
N GLU A 118 -13.32 -14.08 -12.86
CA GLU A 118 -13.20 -14.20 -11.40
C GLU A 118 -12.85 -12.85 -10.75
N CYS A 119 -11.88 -12.13 -11.30
CA CYS A 119 -11.47 -10.82 -10.80
C CYS A 119 -12.60 -9.79 -10.89
N GLN A 120 -13.34 -9.75 -12.01
CA GLN A 120 -14.49 -8.85 -12.16
C GLN A 120 -15.62 -9.22 -11.19
N ALA A 121 -15.94 -10.50 -11.06
CA ALA A 121 -16.96 -10.97 -10.12
C ALA A 121 -16.60 -10.63 -8.66
N TYR A 122 -15.30 -10.66 -8.31
CA TYR A 122 -14.83 -10.26 -6.99
C TYR A 122 -15.06 -8.78 -6.70
N GLU A 123 -14.77 -7.90 -7.68
CA GLU A 123 -15.05 -6.47 -7.59
C GLU A 123 -16.54 -6.17 -7.47
N ASP A 124 -17.36 -6.84 -8.29
CA ASP A 124 -18.82 -6.71 -8.24
C ASP A 124 -19.36 -7.15 -6.88
N LYS A 125 -18.79 -8.22 -6.30
CA LYS A 125 -19.17 -8.68 -4.95
C LYS A 125 -18.83 -7.66 -3.87
N ILE A 126 -17.67 -7.00 -3.95
CA ILE A 126 -17.30 -5.89 -3.05
C ILE A 126 -18.29 -4.73 -3.19
N ALA A 127 -18.62 -4.35 -4.43
CA ALA A 127 -19.57 -3.26 -4.70
C ALA A 127 -20.98 -3.57 -4.18
N ASN A 128 -21.46 -4.80 -4.39
CA ASN A 128 -22.80 -5.24 -4.00
C ASN A 128 -23.02 -5.24 -2.48
N VAL A 129 -21.96 -5.43 -1.68
CA VAL A 129 -22.04 -5.33 -0.21
C VAL A 129 -21.81 -3.89 0.30
N GLY A 130 -21.67 -2.91 -0.59
CA GLY A 130 -21.52 -1.49 -0.24
C GLY A 130 -20.08 -1.01 -0.02
N GLY A 131 -19.09 -1.80 -0.45
CA GLY A 131 -17.67 -1.53 -0.29
C GLY A 131 -17.09 -1.99 1.05
N ILE A 132 -15.76 -1.84 1.20
CA ILE A 132 -15.01 -2.31 2.38
C ILE A 132 -15.01 -1.23 3.46
N GLU A 133 -15.44 -1.57 4.68
CA GLU A 133 -15.47 -0.65 5.82
C GLU A 133 -14.08 -0.43 6.41
N LEU A 134 -13.30 -1.50 6.55
CA LEU A 134 -11.91 -1.46 6.99
C LEU A 134 -11.11 -2.48 6.19
N PHE A 135 -10.00 -2.06 5.59
CA PHE A 135 -9.06 -2.94 4.91
C PHE A 135 -7.77 -3.05 5.72
N LEU A 136 -7.52 -4.22 6.32
CA LEU A 136 -6.24 -4.52 6.93
C LEU A 136 -5.26 -4.97 5.83
N GLY A 137 -4.07 -4.38 5.81
CA GLY A 137 -3.01 -4.71 4.87
C GLY A 137 -1.66 -4.88 5.57
N GLY A 138 -0.71 -5.48 4.84
CA GLY A 138 0.71 -5.46 5.16
C GLY A 138 1.49 -4.74 4.06
N ILE A 139 2.81 -4.73 4.20
CA ILE A 139 3.73 -4.22 3.19
C ILE A 139 4.78 -5.27 2.82
N GLY A 140 5.13 -5.38 1.55
CA GLY A 140 6.32 -6.08 1.08
C GLY A 140 7.62 -5.34 1.42
N PRO A 141 8.79 -6.02 1.41
CA PRO A 141 10.09 -5.34 1.55
C PRO A 141 10.40 -4.36 0.40
N ASP A 142 9.72 -4.50 -0.73
CA ASP A 142 9.73 -3.65 -1.92
C ASP A 142 8.60 -2.58 -1.92
N GLY A 143 7.83 -2.48 -0.84
CA GLY A 143 6.72 -1.53 -0.72
C GLY A 143 5.40 -1.95 -1.35
N HIS A 144 5.26 -3.20 -1.80
CA HIS A 144 3.98 -3.65 -2.37
C HIS A 144 2.85 -3.72 -1.33
N ILE A 145 1.63 -3.45 -1.78
CA ILE A 145 0.39 -3.78 -1.09
C ILE A 145 -0.34 -4.90 -1.84
N ALA A 146 -0.78 -5.96 -1.15
CA ALA A 146 -1.17 -7.22 -1.81
C ALA A 146 -0.07 -7.69 -2.77
N PHE A 147 -0.39 -8.27 -3.93
CA PHE A 147 0.59 -8.49 -5.00
C PHE A 147 0.71 -7.32 -5.99
N ASN A 148 0.45 -6.09 -5.57
CA ASN A 148 0.72 -4.90 -6.41
C ASN A 148 2.20 -4.54 -6.36
N GLU A 149 2.99 -5.34 -7.08
CA GLU A 149 4.44 -5.21 -7.17
C GLU A 149 4.89 -3.90 -7.83
N PRO A 150 6.17 -3.50 -7.66
CA PRO A 150 6.74 -2.31 -8.28
C PRO A 150 6.40 -2.17 -9.77
N GLY A 151 5.94 -0.99 -10.15
CA GLY A 151 5.48 -0.69 -11.50
C GLY A 151 3.97 -0.91 -11.72
N SER A 152 3.24 -1.46 -10.75
CA SER A 152 1.79 -1.62 -10.83
C SER A 152 1.07 -0.27 -10.87
N SER A 153 0.04 -0.15 -11.71
CA SER A 153 -0.78 1.07 -11.76
C SER A 153 -1.41 1.38 -10.39
N LEU A 154 -1.27 2.62 -9.94
CA LEU A 154 -1.90 3.08 -8.69
C LEU A 154 -3.43 3.18 -8.79
N LYS A 155 -3.98 3.14 -10.01
CA LYS A 155 -5.43 3.05 -10.28
C LYS A 155 -5.89 1.62 -10.63
N SER A 156 -5.06 0.62 -10.38
CA SER A 156 -5.39 -0.76 -10.74
C SER A 156 -6.60 -1.30 -9.98
N ARG A 157 -7.35 -2.18 -10.64
CA ARG A 157 -8.38 -3.04 -10.07
C ARG A 157 -7.85 -4.47 -9.86
N THR A 158 -8.70 -5.31 -9.31
CA THR A 158 -8.45 -6.75 -9.13
C THR A 158 -8.08 -7.39 -10.46
N ARG A 159 -6.98 -8.14 -10.50
CA ARG A 159 -6.42 -8.71 -11.74
C ARG A 159 -5.48 -9.88 -11.47
N VAL A 160 -5.14 -10.59 -12.54
CA VAL A 160 -4.00 -11.51 -12.57
C VAL A 160 -2.70 -10.71 -12.53
N LYS A 161 -1.74 -11.15 -11.71
CA LYS A 161 -0.41 -10.57 -11.63
C LYS A 161 0.66 -11.67 -11.61
N THR A 162 1.67 -11.51 -12.45
CA THR A 162 2.91 -12.30 -12.40
C THR A 162 3.75 -11.83 -11.22
N LEU A 163 4.25 -12.78 -10.44
CA LEU A 163 5.13 -12.51 -9.31
C LEU A 163 6.55 -12.19 -9.77
N ALA A 164 7.16 -11.16 -9.20
CA ALA A 164 8.57 -10.83 -9.37
C ALA A 164 9.46 -11.90 -8.75
N TYR A 165 10.69 -11.94 -9.23
CA TYR A 165 11.71 -12.85 -8.72
C TYR A 165 11.93 -12.70 -7.21
N ASP A 166 11.96 -11.47 -6.69
CA ASP A 166 12.13 -11.22 -5.26
C ASP A 166 10.97 -11.77 -4.43
N THR A 167 9.73 -11.68 -4.93
CA THR A 167 8.54 -12.28 -4.31
C THR A 167 8.64 -13.81 -4.30
N ILE A 168 9.05 -14.41 -5.43
CA ILE A 168 9.25 -15.85 -5.55
C ILE A 168 10.33 -16.33 -4.57
N LEU A 169 11.45 -15.61 -4.50
CA LEU A 169 12.55 -15.91 -3.58
C LEU A 169 12.10 -15.83 -2.12
N ALA A 170 11.40 -14.75 -1.75
CA ALA A 170 10.90 -14.55 -0.39
C ALA A 170 9.87 -15.61 0.02
N ASN A 171 9.03 -16.07 -0.92
CA ASN A 171 7.98 -17.06 -0.65
C ASN A 171 8.48 -18.50 -0.73
N SER A 172 9.62 -18.76 -1.39
CA SER A 172 10.21 -20.11 -1.50
C SER A 172 10.40 -20.80 -0.15
N ARG A 173 10.64 -20.05 0.93
CA ARG A 173 10.72 -20.56 2.31
C ARG A 173 9.49 -21.37 2.76
N PHE A 174 8.33 -21.10 2.17
CA PHE A 174 7.07 -21.80 2.43
C PHE A 174 6.94 -23.07 1.56
N PHE A 175 7.65 -23.12 0.44
CA PHE A 175 7.65 -24.21 -0.53
C PHE A 175 8.95 -25.05 -0.45
N GLY A 176 9.45 -25.28 0.77
CA GLY A 176 10.64 -26.10 1.00
C GLY A 176 11.96 -25.48 0.48
N ASN A 177 11.99 -24.16 0.27
CA ASN A 177 13.07 -23.44 -0.41
C ASN A 177 13.28 -23.84 -1.88
N ASP A 178 12.25 -24.38 -2.51
CA ASP A 178 12.24 -24.72 -3.93
C ASP A 178 11.49 -23.64 -4.74
N LEU A 179 12.21 -22.94 -5.61
CA LEU A 179 11.65 -21.85 -6.43
C LEU A 179 10.65 -22.36 -7.47
N ASP A 180 10.78 -23.60 -7.93
CA ASP A 180 9.91 -24.16 -8.97
C ASP A 180 8.54 -24.57 -8.43
N GLN A 181 8.43 -24.74 -7.11
CA GLN A 181 7.16 -25.01 -6.43
C GLN A 181 6.36 -23.75 -6.11
N VAL A 182 6.97 -22.56 -6.21
CA VAL A 182 6.27 -21.30 -5.96
C VAL A 182 5.40 -20.96 -7.18
N PRO A 183 4.09 -20.71 -7.00
CA PRO A 183 3.23 -20.26 -8.08
C PRO A 183 3.78 -18.98 -8.73
N ARG A 184 3.76 -18.92 -10.07
CA ARG A 184 4.33 -17.78 -10.81
C ARG A 184 3.35 -16.62 -10.98
N MET A 185 2.08 -16.84 -10.69
CA MET A 185 1.01 -15.86 -10.83
C MET A 185 0.10 -15.90 -9.60
N ALA A 186 -0.55 -14.78 -9.32
CA ALA A 186 -1.59 -14.65 -8.31
C ALA A 186 -2.75 -13.81 -8.85
N LEU A 187 -3.94 -14.04 -8.31
CA LEU A 187 -5.02 -13.07 -8.36
C LEU A 187 -4.84 -12.11 -7.20
N THR A 188 -5.01 -10.82 -7.43
CA THR A 188 -4.83 -9.82 -6.39
C THR A 188 -5.75 -8.63 -6.59
N VAL A 189 -6.26 -8.09 -5.48
CA VAL A 189 -6.96 -6.80 -5.49
C VAL A 189 -6.03 -5.70 -5.99
N GLY A 190 -6.60 -4.73 -6.68
CA GLY A 190 -5.83 -3.58 -7.17
C GLY A 190 -5.50 -2.57 -6.08
N VAL A 191 -4.57 -1.67 -6.37
CA VAL A 191 -4.25 -0.54 -5.48
C VAL A 191 -5.50 0.31 -5.24
N GLN A 192 -6.27 0.62 -6.29
CA GLN A 192 -7.50 1.39 -6.15
C GLN A 192 -8.57 0.62 -5.39
N THR A 193 -8.64 -0.70 -5.56
CA THR A 193 -9.57 -1.55 -4.80
C THR A 193 -9.35 -1.42 -3.29
N VAL A 194 -8.08 -1.33 -2.85
CA VAL A 194 -7.77 -1.07 -1.43
C VAL A 194 -8.08 0.37 -1.03
N LEU A 195 -7.71 1.35 -1.86
CA LEU A 195 -7.96 2.77 -1.59
C LEU A 195 -9.45 3.17 -1.62
N ASP A 196 -10.31 2.34 -2.18
CA ASP A 196 -11.76 2.52 -2.17
C ASP A 196 -12.40 2.10 -0.82
N ALA A 197 -11.64 1.44 0.07
CA ALA A 197 -12.11 1.17 1.42
C ALA A 197 -12.36 2.48 2.18
N ARG A 198 -13.27 2.48 3.16
CA ARG A 198 -13.48 3.69 3.99
C ARG A 198 -12.31 3.95 4.92
N GLU A 199 -11.63 2.89 5.33
CA GLU A 199 -10.47 2.93 6.19
C GLU A 199 -9.45 1.88 5.74
N VAL A 200 -8.17 2.26 5.74
CA VAL A 200 -7.07 1.35 5.44
C VAL A 200 -6.11 1.36 6.61
N VAL A 201 -5.90 0.18 7.20
CA VAL A 201 -4.99 -0.05 8.33
C VAL A 201 -3.85 -0.95 7.87
N ILE A 202 -2.61 -0.51 8.05
CA ILE A 202 -1.43 -1.26 7.64
C ILE A 202 -0.61 -1.67 8.86
N ILE A 203 -0.25 -2.94 8.94
CA ILE A 203 0.73 -3.44 9.91
C ILE A 203 2.12 -3.55 9.26
N ILE A 204 3.15 -2.98 9.90
CA ILE A 204 4.54 -3.09 9.45
C ILE A 204 5.44 -3.36 10.65
N THR A 205 6.05 -4.54 10.70
CA THR A 205 6.88 -4.96 11.84
C THR A 205 8.24 -5.48 11.39
N GLY A 206 9.29 -5.07 12.08
CA GLY A 206 10.66 -5.54 11.94
C GLY A 206 11.53 -4.71 10.97
N ALA A 207 12.83 -4.72 11.24
CA ALA A 207 13.84 -3.91 10.55
C ALA A 207 13.88 -4.12 9.02
N HIS A 208 13.61 -5.33 8.55
CA HIS A 208 13.58 -5.69 7.13
C HIS A 208 12.48 -4.97 6.32
N LYS A 209 11.58 -4.21 6.96
CA LYS A 209 10.56 -3.38 6.31
C LYS A 209 10.82 -1.87 6.44
N ALA A 210 11.87 -1.46 7.14
CA ALA A 210 12.12 -0.05 7.45
C ALA A 210 12.33 0.81 6.19
N LEU A 211 13.07 0.29 5.20
CA LEU A 211 13.26 0.98 3.92
C LEU A 211 11.92 1.19 3.20
N ALA A 212 11.11 0.14 3.09
CA ALA A 212 9.81 0.24 2.43
C ALA A 212 8.89 1.26 3.12
N LEU A 213 8.89 1.30 4.46
CA LEU A 213 8.15 2.29 5.23
C LEU A 213 8.64 3.72 4.94
N GLN A 214 9.96 3.96 4.95
CA GLN A 214 10.53 5.26 4.62
C GLN A 214 10.11 5.72 3.22
N LYS A 215 10.24 4.84 2.22
CA LYS A 215 9.84 5.12 0.84
C LYS A 215 8.35 5.44 0.69
N CYS A 216 7.50 4.75 1.44
CA CYS A 216 6.05 4.96 1.33
C CYS A 216 5.55 6.16 2.15
N LEU A 217 6.24 6.55 3.23
CA LEU A 217 5.78 7.59 4.15
C LEU A 217 6.48 8.94 3.97
N GLU A 218 7.79 8.96 3.72
CA GLU A 218 8.58 10.20 3.65
C GLU A 218 8.86 10.67 2.23
N GLU A 219 8.83 9.76 1.25
CA GLU A 219 9.00 10.12 -0.16
C GLU A 219 7.66 10.37 -0.86
N GLY A 220 7.71 10.78 -2.12
CA GLY A 220 6.53 11.05 -2.93
C GLY A 220 5.81 9.78 -3.37
N ILE A 221 4.55 9.94 -3.76
CA ILE A 221 3.73 8.88 -4.35
C ILE A 221 4.41 8.33 -5.60
N ASN A 222 4.66 7.02 -5.64
CA ASN A 222 5.42 6.35 -6.68
C ASN A 222 4.93 4.92 -6.89
N HIS A 223 4.66 4.52 -8.13
CA HIS A 223 4.25 3.16 -8.47
C HIS A 223 5.31 2.08 -8.22
N MET A 224 6.56 2.46 -7.99
CA MET A 224 7.62 1.53 -7.55
C MET A 224 7.49 1.15 -6.07
N TRP A 225 6.74 1.93 -5.29
CA TRP A 225 6.45 1.69 -3.87
C TRP A 225 4.95 1.83 -3.70
N THR A 226 4.16 0.85 -4.12
CA THR A 226 2.72 1.02 -4.34
C THR A 226 1.94 1.43 -3.09
N LEU A 227 2.41 1.07 -1.89
CA LEU A 227 1.83 1.54 -0.63
C LEU A 227 1.96 3.06 -0.43
N SER A 228 2.89 3.75 -1.10
CA SER A 228 2.97 5.23 -1.09
C SER A 228 1.67 5.91 -1.54
N SER A 229 0.84 5.22 -2.33
CA SER A 229 -0.50 5.68 -2.71
C SER A 229 -1.45 5.90 -1.52
N LEU A 230 -1.16 5.28 -0.37
CA LEU A 230 -1.90 5.48 0.88
C LEU A 230 -1.88 6.94 1.35
N GLN A 231 -0.90 7.74 0.92
CA GLN A 231 -0.88 9.19 1.17
C GLN A 231 -2.09 9.93 0.57
N LEU A 232 -2.74 9.36 -0.45
CA LEU A 232 -3.96 9.89 -1.06
C LEU A 232 -5.24 9.48 -0.32
N HIS A 233 -5.16 8.49 0.57
CA HIS A 233 -6.33 7.95 1.25
C HIS A 233 -6.83 8.90 2.34
N PRO A 234 -8.16 9.12 2.50
CA PRO A 234 -8.69 10.06 3.49
C PRO A 234 -8.50 9.59 4.94
N HIS A 235 -8.52 8.27 5.18
CA HIS A 235 -8.40 7.66 6.50
C HIS A 235 -7.36 6.53 6.55
N PRO A 236 -6.05 6.83 6.39
CA PRO A 236 -5.02 5.82 6.48
C PRO A 236 -4.45 5.75 7.90
N MET A 237 -4.27 4.53 8.39
CA MET A 237 -3.53 4.23 9.62
C MET A 237 -2.41 3.25 9.33
N ILE A 238 -1.21 3.56 9.79
CA ILE A 238 -0.06 2.66 9.76
C ILE A 238 0.34 2.40 11.21
N VAL A 239 0.39 1.13 11.61
CA VAL A 239 0.81 0.70 12.94
C VAL A 239 2.09 -0.10 12.80
N ILE A 240 3.12 0.33 13.52
CA ILE A 240 4.48 -0.19 13.38
C ILE A 240 5.11 -0.51 14.73
N ASP A 241 6.15 -1.34 14.72
CA ASP A 241 7.08 -1.48 15.84
C ASP A 241 8.27 -0.50 15.73
N GLU A 242 9.09 -0.39 16.79
CA GLU A 242 10.27 0.48 16.77
C GLU A 242 11.27 0.07 15.69
N ASP A 243 11.47 -1.23 15.45
CA ASP A 243 12.41 -1.74 14.45
C ASP A 243 12.05 -1.30 13.01
N ALA A 244 10.76 -1.17 12.68
CA ALA A 244 10.34 -0.65 11.39
C ALA A 244 10.68 0.84 11.20
N THR A 245 11.04 1.59 12.26
CA THR A 245 11.36 3.03 12.17
C THR A 245 12.81 3.33 11.78
N LEU A 246 13.69 2.31 11.66
CA LEU A 246 15.14 2.51 11.57
C LEU A 246 15.61 3.41 10.42
N GLU A 247 14.87 3.45 9.31
CA GLU A 247 15.18 4.29 8.14
C GLU A 247 14.43 5.63 8.14
N LEU A 248 13.55 5.87 9.12
CA LEU A 248 12.80 7.13 9.23
C LEU A 248 13.66 8.24 9.83
N LYS A 249 13.36 9.49 9.47
CA LYS A 249 13.97 10.64 10.13
C LYS A 249 13.51 10.69 11.59
N VAL A 250 14.44 11.00 12.48
CA VAL A 250 14.15 11.25 13.91
C VAL A 250 13.02 12.26 14.10
N LYS A 251 12.94 13.29 13.24
CA LYS A 251 11.86 14.29 13.27
C LYS A 251 10.49 13.67 13.00
N THR A 252 10.39 12.75 12.05
CA THR A 252 9.15 12.03 11.70
C THR A 252 8.66 11.20 12.88
N VAL A 253 9.53 10.40 13.47
CA VAL A 253 9.20 9.57 14.65
C VAL A 253 8.74 10.43 15.83
N LYS A 254 9.50 11.49 16.16
CA LYS A 254 9.12 12.42 17.25
C LYS A 254 7.79 13.13 16.99
N TYR A 255 7.52 13.51 15.75
CA TYR A 255 6.28 14.18 15.36
C TYR A 255 5.07 13.29 15.63
N PHE A 256 5.08 12.04 15.16
CA PHE A 256 3.94 11.14 15.33
C PHE A 256 3.76 10.67 16.77
N LYS A 257 4.84 10.37 17.51
CA LYS A 257 4.76 10.08 18.95
C LYS A 257 4.13 11.24 19.74
N SER A 258 4.50 12.49 19.40
CA SER A 258 3.94 13.69 20.03
C SER A 258 2.44 13.84 19.75
N ILE A 259 2.03 13.69 18.49
CA ILE A 259 0.61 13.81 18.10
C ILE A 259 -0.24 12.74 18.77
N GLU A 260 0.22 11.49 18.80
CA GLU A 260 -0.52 10.40 19.43
C GLU A 260 -0.71 10.65 20.92
N LYS A 261 0.35 11.11 21.61
CA LYS A 261 0.28 11.47 23.03
C LYS A 261 -0.75 12.57 23.27
N VAL A 262 -0.69 13.67 22.52
CA VAL A 262 -1.63 14.79 22.66
C VAL A 262 -3.07 14.35 22.35
N ALA A 263 -3.27 13.58 21.27
CA ALA A 263 -4.60 13.06 20.93
C ALA A 263 -5.18 12.19 22.05
N THR A 264 -4.34 11.35 22.67
CA THR A 264 -4.73 10.51 23.81
C THR A 264 -5.07 11.35 25.04
N GLU A 265 -4.24 12.32 25.40
CA GLU A 265 -4.45 13.22 26.56
C GLU A 265 -5.73 14.07 26.40
N GLN A 266 -6.03 14.51 25.19
CA GLN A 266 -7.23 15.29 24.87
C GLN A 266 -8.47 14.43 24.63
N GLY A 267 -8.34 13.10 24.65
CA GLY A 267 -9.43 12.18 24.30
C GLY A 267 -9.92 12.33 22.85
N PHE A 268 -9.10 12.94 21.97
CA PHE A 268 -9.46 13.15 20.58
C PHE A 268 -9.34 11.85 19.79
N ARG A 269 -10.46 11.40 19.20
CA ARG A 269 -10.50 10.31 18.22
C ARG A 269 -10.95 10.86 16.88
N GLN A 270 -10.25 10.48 15.82
CA GLN A 270 -10.67 10.81 14.46
C GLN A 270 -12.05 10.21 14.21
N MET A 271 -13.06 11.05 14.00
CA MET A 271 -14.37 10.58 13.56
C MET A 271 -14.28 10.09 12.13
N LEU A 272 -14.72 8.86 11.89
CA LEU A 272 -14.85 8.30 10.56
C LEU A 272 -16.17 8.79 9.92
N PRO A 273 -16.22 8.93 8.59
CA PRO A 273 -17.44 9.36 7.91
C PRO A 273 -18.57 8.37 8.21
N ARG A 274 -19.68 8.87 8.76
CA ARG A 274 -20.92 8.09 8.85
C ARG A 274 -21.55 8.00 7.47
N ILE A 275 -22.05 6.83 7.11
CA ILE A 275 -22.72 6.57 5.83
C ILE A 275 -23.90 7.55 5.67
N LYS A 276 -23.87 8.41 4.65
CA LYS A 276 -25.09 8.76 3.92
C LYS A 276 -25.36 7.61 2.95
N LYS A 277 -26.57 7.04 2.97
CA LYS A 277 -26.97 6.03 1.99
C LYS A 277 -26.66 6.58 0.60
N ARG A 278 -25.87 5.87 -0.21
CA ARG A 278 -25.86 6.09 -1.65
C ARG A 278 -27.13 5.45 -2.22
N ASP A 279 -28.26 6.09 -1.96
CA ASP A 279 -29.47 5.80 -2.71
C ASP A 279 -29.35 6.58 -4.04
N SER A 280 -29.23 5.82 -5.13
CA SER A 280 -29.63 6.16 -6.51
C SER A 280 -29.74 7.63 -6.95
N VAL A 281 -28.90 7.98 -7.94
CA VAL A 281 -29.18 8.86 -9.10
C VAL A 281 -29.31 10.39 -8.84
N HIS A 282 -28.42 11.12 -9.51
CA HIS A 282 -28.35 12.58 -9.73
C HIS A 282 -28.20 13.49 -8.50
N GLU A 283 -26.97 13.92 -8.21
CA GLU A 283 -26.74 15.28 -7.72
C GLU A 283 -25.61 15.90 -8.53
N GLU A 284 -25.92 17.06 -9.11
CA GLU A 284 -25.04 17.92 -9.89
C GLU A 284 -23.85 18.39 -9.04
N ASP A 285 -22.72 18.64 -9.71
CA ASP A 285 -21.50 19.17 -9.11
C ASP A 285 -21.76 20.46 -8.31
N ASP A 286 -21.80 20.38 -6.99
CA ASP A 286 -21.73 21.55 -6.12
C ASP A 286 -20.26 21.96 -5.95
N PHE A 287 -19.67 22.45 -7.04
CA PHE A 287 -18.41 23.18 -6.99
C PHE A 287 -18.61 24.42 -6.13
N LEU A 288 -17.92 24.44 -4.98
CA LEU A 288 -17.44 25.64 -4.28
C LEU A 288 -17.94 26.96 -4.88
N SER A 289 -19.12 27.41 -4.45
CA SER A 289 -19.54 28.78 -4.75
C SER A 289 -18.53 29.74 -4.13
N ALA A 290 -17.77 30.43 -4.98
CA ALA A 290 -16.86 31.48 -4.58
C ALA A 290 -17.61 32.54 -3.73
N PRO A 291 -16.99 33.08 -2.67
CA PRO A 291 -17.64 34.10 -1.87
C PRO A 291 -17.97 35.32 -2.73
N LYS A 292 -19.23 35.77 -2.68
CA LYS A 292 -19.71 36.96 -3.41
C LYS A 292 -18.87 38.18 -3.00
N PRO A 293 -18.35 38.99 -3.94
CA PRO A 293 -17.56 40.16 -3.59
C PRO A 293 -18.43 41.22 -2.91
N GLN A 294 -18.11 41.54 -1.65
CA GLN A 294 -18.62 42.73 -0.98
C GLN A 294 -18.02 43.96 -1.67
N ARG A 295 -18.88 44.74 -2.37
CA ARG A 295 -18.51 46.03 -2.93
C ARG A 295 -18.39 47.07 -1.81
N ASN A 296 -17.18 47.29 -1.32
CA ASN A 296 -16.84 48.53 -0.64
C ASN A 296 -16.49 49.58 -1.71
N GLY A 297 -17.25 50.67 -1.74
CA GLY A 297 -17.23 51.70 -2.78
C GLY A 297 -15.98 52.58 -2.80
N LEU A 298 -14.87 52.02 -3.28
CA LEU A 298 -13.66 52.76 -3.67
C LEU A 298 -13.33 52.42 -5.12
N THR A 299 -13.63 53.35 -6.02
CA THR A 299 -13.37 53.22 -7.45
C THR A 299 -11.93 53.65 -7.73
N LEU A 300 -11.03 52.70 -7.97
CA LEU A 300 -9.71 52.96 -8.53
C LEU A 300 -9.80 52.89 -10.06
N ALA A 301 -9.61 54.02 -10.72
CA ALA A 301 -9.54 54.09 -12.18
C ALA A 301 -8.20 53.50 -12.65
N VAL A 302 -8.26 52.47 -13.50
CA VAL A 302 -7.09 51.88 -14.17
C VAL A 302 -6.91 52.60 -15.52
N PRO A 303 -5.72 53.14 -15.86
CA PRO A 303 -5.48 53.71 -17.18
C PRO A 303 -5.49 52.60 -18.25
N ALA A 304 -6.10 52.88 -19.39
CA ALA A 304 -6.11 51.96 -20.54
C ALA A 304 -4.68 51.67 -21.02
N GLN A 305 -4.33 50.39 -21.14
CA GLN A 305 -3.06 49.97 -21.74
C GLN A 305 -3.13 50.05 -23.26
N ASP A 306 -2.20 50.81 -23.82
CA ASP A 306 -1.97 50.97 -25.25
C ASP A 306 -1.38 49.68 -25.85
N MET A 307 -2.03 49.15 -26.88
CA MET A 307 -1.66 47.91 -27.56
C MET A 307 -0.69 48.21 -28.71
N SER A 308 0.55 48.59 -28.39
CA SER A 308 1.64 48.61 -29.37
C SER A 308 2.58 47.43 -29.14
N ARG A 309 2.53 46.44 -30.04
CA ARG A 309 3.43 45.28 -30.06
C ARG A 309 4.88 45.73 -30.30
N SER A 310 5.78 45.44 -29.37
CA SER A 310 7.23 45.40 -29.62
C SER A 310 7.71 43.95 -29.67
N ALA A 311 8.37 43.57 -30.77
CA ALA A 311 8.88 42.23 -31.01
C ALA A 311 9.97 41.84 -29.99
N SER A 312 9.87 40.64 -29.42
CA SER A 312 10.96 40.04 -28.63
C SER A 312 12.10 39.61 -29.56
N PRO A 313 13.38 39.78 -29.18
CA PRO A 313 14.51 39.35 -30.01
C PRO A 313 14.67 37.83 -30.00
N ALA A 314 15.03 37.27 -31.15
CA ALA A 314 15.30 35.86 -31.35
C ALA A 314 16.56 35.42 -30.58
N LEU A 315 16.48 34.26 -29.91
CA LEU A 315 17.63 33.61 -29.26
C LEU A 315 18.42 32.82 -30.30
N GLU A 316 19.69 33.18 -30.51
CA GLU A 316 20.61 32.40 -31.33
C GLU A 316 21.26 31.23 -30.56
N PRO A 317 21.58 30.10 -31.21
CA PRO A 317 22.17 28.93 -30.56
C PRO A 317 23.65 29.12 -30.22
N MET A 318 24.08 28.53 -29.10
CA MET A 318 25.48 28.50 -28.63
C MET A 318 26.39 27.60 -29.48
N SER A 319 26.77 28.06 -30.68
CA SER A 319 27.88 27.48 -31.46
C SER A 319 28.83 28.52 -32.05
N ALA A 320 28.69 29.80 -31.71
CA ALA A 320 29.53 30.88 -32.22
C ALA A 320 30.26 31.65 -31.10
N ARG A 321 31.17 30.99 -30.38
CA ARG A 321 32.22 31.67 -29.59
C ARG A 321 33.49 30.81 -29.51
N ILE A 322 34.28 30.80 -30.59
CA ILE A 322 35.72 30.50 -30.51
C ILE A 322 36.48 31.47 -31.41
N SER A 323 37.23 32.38 -30.78
CA SER A 323 38.44 33.05 -31.29
C SER A 323 39.04 33.78 -30.08
N GLY A 324 40.25 33.55 -29.58
CA GLY A 324 41.36 32.68 -29.91
C GLY A 324 42.40 32.82 -28.78
N ASN A 325 43.53 32.12 -28.92
CA ASN A 325 44.70 32.08 -28.02
C ASN A 325 44.56 31.34 -26.69
N GLU A 326 44.81 30.04 -26.72
CA GLU A 326 46.00 29.45 -26.07
C GLU A 326 46.19 28.02 -26.60
N ALA A 327 47.22 27.86 -27.44
CA ALA A 327 47.61 26.57 -28.00
C ALA A 327 48.80 26.04 -27.21
N ASN A 328 48.59 25.03 -26.37
CA ASN A 328 49.42 23.82 -26.34
C ASN A 328 48.92 22.82 -25.29
N VAL A 329 49.36 21.58 -25.50
CA VAL A 329 49.45 20.46 -24.55
C VAL A 329 48.35 19.37 -24.65
N PHE A 330 48.85 18.17 -25.00
CA PHE A 330 48.33 16.80 -24.90
C PHE A 330 47.56 16.17 -26.07
N ARG A 331 48.28 15.29 -26.79
CA ARG A 331 47.80 14.29 -27.76
C ARG A 331 47.18 13.07 -27.05
N PRO A 332 46.18 12.39 -27.64
CA PRO A 332 45.71 11.09 -27.18
C PRO A 332 46.59 9.95 -27.71
N VAL A 333 46.76 8.90 -26.90
CA VAL A 333 47.50 7.68 -27.24
C VAL A 333 46.51 6.61 -27.68
N ASP A 334 46.65 6.14 -28.92
CA ASP A 334 46.06 4.90 -29.43
C ASP A 334 46.84 3.69 -28.91
N LEU A 335 46.15 2.66 -28.42
CA LEU A 335 46.72 1.35 -28.11
C LEU A 335 45.88 0.26 -28.78
N ASN A 336 46.16 0.02 -30.06
CA ASN A 336 46.00 -1.27 -30.69
C ASN A 336 47.35 -2.00 -30.60
N SER A 337 47.43 -3.09 -29.84
CA SER A 337 48.30 -4.24 -30.17
C SER A 337 48.07 -5.41 -29.21
N GLU A 338 47.35 -6.40 -29.73
CA GLU A 338 47.73 -7.81 -29.77
C GLU A 338 48.12 -8.57 -28.48
N LEU A 339 47.22 -9.51 -28.17
CA LEU A 339 47.44 -10.78 -27.48
C LEU A 339 48.61 -11.57 -28.07
N GLN A 340 49.50 -12.09 -27.22
CA GLN A 340 50.19 -13.36 -27.47
C GLN A 340 50.57 -14.07 -26.16
N PHE A 341 50.31 -15.38 -26.15
CA PHE A 341 50.42 -16.35 -25.06
C PHE A 341 51.87 -16.81 -24.78
N GLY A 342 52.14 -17.26 -23.54
CA GLY A 342 53.22 -18.21 -23.22
C GLY A 342 53.37 -18.53 -21.71
N PRO A 343 53.74 -19.75 -21.27
CA PRO A 343 53.16 -20.38 -20.06
C PRO A 343 54.12 -20.71 -18.89
N MET A 344 53.50 -21.08 -17.76
CA MET A 344 53.91 -21.94 -16.63
C MET A 344 55.25 -21.71 -15.89
N SER A 345 55.18 -21.60 -14.55
CA SER A 345 55.75 -22.62 -13.64
C SER A 345 55.47 -22.29 -12.16
N ALA A 346 55.03 -23.31 -11.42
CA ALA A 346 54.92 -23.33 -9.97
C ALA A 346 56.28 -23.55 -9.31
N ARG A 347 56.55 -22.90 -8.18
CA ARG A 347 57.50 -23.40 -7.17
C ARG A 347 57.10 -23.00 -5.75
N VAL A 348 57.02 -24.05 -4.94
CA VAL A 348 56.99 -24.10 -3.47
C VAL A 348 58.40 -23.82 -2.93
N ALA A 349 58.51 -23.10 -1.80
CA ALA A 349 59.32 -23.43 -0.60
C ALA A 349 59.81 -22.16 0.12
N GLY A 350 59.63 -22.15 1.45
CA GLY A 350 60.09 -21.16 2.41
C GLY A 350 59.40 -21.38 3.75
#